data_AF-A0A4P5XN33-F1
#
_entry.id   AF-A0A4P5XN33-F1
#
_cell.length_a   1.000
_cell.length_b   1.000
_cell.length_c   1.000
_cell.angle_alpha   90.00
_cell.angle_beta   90.00
_cell.angle_gamma   90.00
#
_symmetry.space_group_name_H-M   'P 1'
#
loop_
_entity.id
_entity.type
_entity.pdbx_description
1 polymer ?
#
loop_
_entity_poly.entity_id
_entity_poly.type
_entity_poly.pdbx_seq_one_letter_code
_entity_poly.pdbx_strand_id
1 'polypeptide(L)'
;MRGLPVTSRCPECGTLVMHTLVETLDMPSQALARPLHAKRVAHALLAVGLGILIWLFAVTAPMVLRGVAELGNNNLPTDGGPGDRLAVWLSFLGALIFGIGSIQLTRRDDPILMQETGKSGKMLLIGIAIWFGAVCVSVLGVLFDLQTFITLENQGLWFICLAVQMLGAVVASIGLNKYAAVLGRRCRRFRHAGIARQSLETMVVAGAISLVGSFGAAILPGLNHPEWALTARVISFVAGGLLLMGGGYLLMNFVWIYRILTKPPLHIEDVVRVIGPMSPGESSN
;
A
#
# COMPACT_ATOMS: atom_id res chain seq x y z
N MET A 1 -19.66 -26.96 22.94
CA MET A 1 -20.02 -28.08 22.04
C MET A 1 -18.85 -29.07 21.94
N ARG A 2 -18.54 -29.81 23.01
CA ARG A 2 -17.53 -30.88 22.96
C ARG A 2 -18.24 -32.22 22.71
N GLY A 3 -17.77 -33.02 21.76
CA GLY A 3 -18.22 -34.41 21.56
C GLY A 3 -19.36 -34.67 20.55
N LEU A 4 -19.84 -33.67 19.81
CA LEU A 4 -20.85 -33.89 18.76
C LEU A 4 -20.17 -34.31 17.43
N PRO A 5 -20.66 -35.36 16.74
CA PRO A 5 -20.14 -35.74 15.43
C PRO A 5 -20.31 -34.59 14.43
N VAL A 6 -19.33 -34.37 13.54
CA VAL A 6 -19.36 -33.27 12.55
C VAL A 6 -20.58 -33.34 11.61
N THR A 7 -21.12 -34.56 11.43
CA THR A 7 -22.33 -34.84 10.65
C THR A 7 -23.64 -34.65 11.43
N SER A 8 -23.57 -34.40 12.74
CA SER A 8 -24.76 -34.22 13.58
C SER A 8 -25.37 -32.82 13.43
N ARG A 9 -26.63 -32.70 13.84
CA ARG A 9 -27.32 -31.41 13.95
C ARG A 9 -27.13 -30.84 15.36
N CYS A 10 -27.00 -29.52 15.45
CA CYS A 10 -26.93 -28.82 16.72
C CYS A 10 -28.23 -29.08 17.51
N PRO A 11 -28.16 -29.54 18.77
CA PRO A 11 -29.36 -29.85 19.55
C PRO A 11 -30.19 -28.61 19.89
N GLU A 12 -29.60 -27.40 19.90
CA GLU A 12 -30.33 -26.16 20.23
C GLU A 12 -31.08 -25.56 19.04
N CYS A 13 -30.53 -25.67 17.83
CA CYS A 13 -31.06 -24.97 16.66
C CYS A 13 -31.30 -25.85 15.42
N GLY A 14 -30.97 -27.16 15.50
CA GLY A 14 -31.22 -28.12 14.43
C GLY A 14 -30.37 -27.94 13.16
N THR A 15 -29.49 -26.93 13.10
CA THR A 15 -28.59 -26.70 11.98
C THR A 15 -27.47 -27.74 11.97
N LEU A 16 -27.00 -28.13 10.78
CA LEU A 16 -25.87 -29.03 10.66
C LEU A 16 -24.62 -28.39 11.27
N VAL A 17 -23.94 -29.12 12.16
CA VAL A 17 -22.71 -28.65 12.82
C VAL A 17 -21.63 -28.32 11.78
N MET A 18 -21.59 -29.08 10.67
CA MET A 18 -20.74 -28.80 9.51
C MET A 18 -20.99 -27.41 8.88
N HIS A 19 -22.24 -26.95 8.77
CA HIS A 19 -22.54 -25.62 8.23
C HIS A 19 -21.98 -24.51 9.13
N THR A 20 -22.16 -24.69 10.44
CA THR A 20 -21.64 -23.77 11.45
C THR A 20 -20.11 -23.77 11.48
N LEU A 21 -19.49 -24.94 11.33
CA LEU A 21 -18.04 -25.10 11.21
C LEU A 21 -17.49 -24.47 9.94
N VAL A 22 -18.14 -24.62 8.78
CA VAL A 22 -17.70 -24.00 7.53
C VAL A 22 -17.87 -22.48 7.56
N GLU A 23 -18.89 -21.96 8.25
CA GLU A 23 -19.04 -20.52 8.45
C GLU A 23 -18.02 -19.93 9.42
N THR A 24 -17.58 -20.71 10.41
CA THR A 24 -16.63 -20.27 11.45
C THR A 24 -15.17 -20.53 11.08
N LEU A 25 -14.88 -21.61 10.35
CA LEU A 25 -13.56 -21.98 9.87
C LEU A 25 -13.42 -21.60 8.40
N ASP A 26 -12.50 -20.68 8.12
CA ASP A 26 -12.17 -20.28 6.75
C ASP A 26 -11.34 -21.39 6.05
N MET A 27 -12.03 -22.43 5.58
CA MET A 27 -11.46 -23.60 4.89
C MET A 27 -10.51 -23.22 3.73
N PRO A 28 -10.85 -22.27 2.84
CA PRO A 28 -9.92 -21.81 1.79
C PRO A 28 -8.62 -21.22 2.32
N SER A 29 -8.64 -20.55 3.48
CA SER A 29 -7.42 -20.02 4.09
C SER A 29 -6.56 -21.09 4.76
N GLN A 30 -7.20 -22.16 5.26
CA GLN A 30 -6.51 -23.27 5.92
C GLN A 30 -5.79 -24.17 4.91
N ALA A 31 -6.28 -24.25 3.67
CA ALA A 31 -5.62 -24.99 2.60
C ALA A 31 -4.32 -24.34 2.09
N LEU A 32 -4.04 -23.09 2.46
CA LEU A 32 -2.86 -22.35 2.01
C LEU A 32 -1.73 -22.45 3.02
N ALA A 33 -0.54 -22.84 2.55
CA ALA A 33 0.66 -22.88 3.38
C ALA A 33 0.94 -21.50 4.02
N ARG A 34 1.25 -21.51 5.32
CA ARG A 34 1.56 -20.28 6.05
C ARG A 34 3.01 -19.86 5.77
N PRO A 35 3.28 -18.55 5.64
CA PRO A 35 4.65 -18.05 5.63
C PRO A 35 5.34 -18.39 6.95
N LEU A 36 6.58 -18.87 6.87
CA LEU A 36 7.42 -19.26 8.01
C LEU A 36 7.61 -18.10 8.99
N HIS A 37 7.67 -16.87 8.48
CA HIS A 37 7.88 -15.66 9.27
C HIS A 37 6.70 -14.68 9.18
N ALA A 38 5.49 -15.17 9.43
CA ALA A 38 4.23 -14.42 9.29
C ALA A 38 4.24 -13.03 9.96
N LYS A 39 4.73 -12.90 11.20
CA LYS A 39 4.79 -11.59 11.91
C LYS A 39 5.67 -10.58 11.18
N ARG A 40 6.84 -10.99 10.73
CA ARG A 40 7.76 -10.10 10.01
C ARG A 40 7.18 -9.67 8.68
N VAL A 41 6.63 -10.62 7.91
CA VAL A 41 5.95 -10.32 6.63
C VAL A 41 4.80 -9.34 6.84
N ALA A 42 4.04 -9.49 7.93
CA ALA A 42 2.97 -8.58 8.30
C ALA A 42 3.48 -7.15 8.58
N HIS A 43 4.52 -7.00 9.42
CA HIS A 43 5.11 -5.70 9.71
C HIS A 43 5.73 -5.06 8.47
N ALA A 44 6.40 -5.85 7.63
CA ALA A 44 6.96 -5.40 6.37
C ALA A 44 5.89 -4.85 5.42
N LEU A 45 4.75 -5.53 5.31
CA LEU A 45 3.63 -5.08 4.48
C LEU A 45 3.00 -3.78 5.00
N LEU A 46 2.85 -3.63 6.33
CA LEU A 46 2.40 -2.36 6.92
C LEU A 46 3.39 -1.22 6.67
N ALA A 47 4.69 -1.47 6.82
CA ALA A 47 5.72 -0.48 6.55
C ALA A 47 5.65 -0.02 5.08
N VAL A 48 5.48 -0.94 4.14
CA VAL A 48 5.26 -0.61 2.72
C VAL A 48 4.02 0.28 2.53
N GLY A 49 2.88 -0.06 3.14
CA GLY A 49 1.67 0.77 3.05
C GLY A 49 1.85 2.18 3.63
N LEU A 50 2.47 2.27 4.81
CA LEU A 50 2.79 3.54 5.46
C LEU A 50 3.75 4.37 4.62
N GLY A 51 4.80 3.76 4.06
CA GLY A 51 5.77 4.43 3.19
C GLY A 51 5.13 5.03 1.95
N ILE A 52 4.25 4.27 1.27
CA ILE A 52 3.45 4.79 0.13
C ILE A 52 2.59 5.98 0.59
N LEU A 53 1.88 5.86 1.70
CA LEU A 53 0.96 6.90 2.16
C LEU A 53 1.70 8.20 2.53
N ILE A 54 2.82 8.08 3.24
CA ILE A 54 3.67 9.22 3.60
C ILE A 54 4.19 9.91 2.33
N TRP A 55 4.66 9.15 1.35
CA TRP A 55 5.12 9.74 0.09
C TRP A 55 3.99 10.37 -0.72
N LEU A 56 2.83 9.71 -0.83
CA LEU A 56 1.67 10.28 -1.51
C LEU A 56 1.27 11.60 -0.85
N PHE A 57 1.25 11.66 0.48
CA PHE A 57 1.02 12.89 1.22
C PHE A 57 2.09 13.95 0.92
N ALA A 58 3.36 13.56 0.92
CA ALA A 58 4.45 14.47 0.64
C ALA A 58 4.39 15.09 -0.77
N VAL A 59 4.00 14.31 -1.78
CA VAL A 59 3.93 14.77 -3.17
C VAL A 59 2.64 15.55 -3.45
N THR A 60 1.51 15.16 -2.84
CA THR A 60 0.20 15.77 -3.13
C THR A 60 -0.14 16.96 -2.23
N ALA A 61 0.34 17.00 -0.98
CA ALA A 61 0.02 18.09 -0.05
C ALA A 61 0.46 19.48 -0.56
N PRO A 62 1.67 19.66 -1.14
CA PRO A 62 2.05 20.94 -1.73
C PRO A 62 1.12 21.34 -2.89
N MET A 63 0.72 20.40 -3.73
CA MET A 63 -0.22 20.66 -4.84
C MET A 63 -1.58 21.12 -4.33
N VAL A 64 -2.09 20.46 -3.28
CA VAL A 64 -3.36 20.79 -2.62
C VAL A 64 -3.28 22.18 -1.99
N LEU A 65 -2.22 22.47 -1.24
CA LEU A 65 -2.04 23.78 -0.60
C LEU A 65 -1.92 24.92 -1.61
N ARG A 66 -1.17 24.72 -2.71
CA ARG A 66 -1.07 25.71 -3.79
C ARG A 66 -2.41 25.93 -4.47
N GLY A 67 -3.14 24.87 -4.80
CA GLY A 67 -4.48 24.97 -5.38
C GLY A 67 -5.46 25.75 -4.48
N VAL A 68 -5.46 25.48 -3.18
CA VAL A 68 -6.30 26.21 -2.21
C VAL A 68 -5.86 27.67 -2.05
N ALA A 69 -4.56 27.95 -2.03
CA ALA A 69 -4.04 29.32 -1.95
C ALA A 69 -4.43 30.17 -3.17
N GLU A 70 -4.33 29.59 -4.37
CA GLU A 70 -4.73 30.23 -5.63
C GLU A 70 -6.25 30.49 -5.68
N LEU A 71 -7.07 29.51 -5.27
CA LEU A 71 -8.53 29.68 -5.18
C LEU A 71 -8.95 30.72 -4.13
N GLY A 72 -8.20 30.81 -3.03
CA GLY A 72 -8.47 31.72 -1.92
C GLY A 72 -7.97 33.14 -2.10
N ASN A 73 -7.33 33.46 -3.23
CA ASN A 73 -6.68 34.74 -3.50
C ASN A 73 -5.68 35.18 -2.40
N ASN A 74 -4.98 34.21 -1.81
CA ASN A 74 -4.01 34.45 -0.75
C ASN A 74 -2.59 34.52 -1.34
N ASN A 75 -1.84 35.59 -1.04
CA ASN A 75 -0.42 35.77 -1.40
C ASN A 75 0.50 34.89 -0.53
N LEU A 76 0.21 33.59 -0.43
CA LEU A 76 1.11 32.65 0.22
C LEU A 76 2.35 32.47 -0.68
N PRO A 77 3.58 32.53 -0.16
CA PRO A 77 4.77 32.19 -0.94
C PRO A 77 4.68 30.71 -1.35
N THR A 78 4.42 30.46 -2.63
CA THR A 78 4.09 29.13 -3.16
C THR A 78 5.30 28.31 -3.62
N ASP A 79 6.45 28.94 -3.87
CA ASP A 79 7.60 28.27 -4.49
C ASP A 79 8.86 28.32 -3.63
N GLY A 80 9.49 27.16 -3.42
CA GLY A 80 10.77 27.03 -2.72
C GLY A 80 10.70 27.26 -1.21
N GLY A 81 9.48 27.38 -0.67
CA GLY A 81 9.25 27.63 0.76
C GLY A 81 9.57 26.43 1.66
N PRO A 82 9.49 26.61 3.00
CA PRO A 82 9.71 25.54 3.97
C PRO A 82 8.79 24.33 3.76
N GLY A 83 7.60 24.52 3.17
CA GLY A 83 6.68 23.44 2.82
C GLY A 83 7.23 22.47 1.75
N ASP A 84 7.87 23.00 0.70
CA ASP A 84 8.47 22.17 -0.35
C ASP A 84 9.67 21.38 0.18
N ARG A 85 10.48 22.01 1.04
CA ARG A 85 11.60 21.34 1.72
C ARG A 85 11.11 20.21 2.62
N LEU A 86 10.04 20.45 3.40
CA LEU A 86 9.40 19.43 4.23
C LEU A 86 8.86 18.27 3.38
N ALA A 87 8.25 18.56 2.23
CA ALA A 87 7.77 17.54 1.30
C ALA A 87 8.89 16.62 0.77
N VAL A 88 10.08 17.16 0.46
CA VAL A 88 11.24 16.35 0.07
C VAL A 88 11.66 15.41 1.21
N TRP A 89 11.75 15.92 2.44
CA TRP A 89 12.13 15.12 3.60
C TRP A 89 11.09 14.04 3.93
N LEU A 90 9.81 14.36 3.84
CA LEU A 90 8.73 13.38 4.01
C LEU A 90 8.76 12.32 2.89
N SER A 91 9.05 12.71 1.65
CA SER A 91 9.23 11.78 0.54
C SER A 91 10.40 10.82 0.80
N PHE A 92 11.52 11.34 1.33
CA PHE A 92 12.67 10.53 1.73
C PHE A 92 12.34 9.56 2.86
N LEU A 93 11.65 10.02 3.91
CA LEU A 93 11.18 9.17 5.00
C LEU A 93 10.24 8.08 4.49
N GLY A 94 9.29 8.43 3.62
CA GLY A 94 8.38 7.48 2.98
C GLY A 94 9.12 6.42 2.17
N ALA A 95 10.09 6.84 1.34
CA ALA A 95 10.91 5.94 0.54
C ALA A 95 11.79 5.01 1.42
N LEU A 96 12.32 5.50 2.54
CA LEU A 96 13.10 4.70 3.48
C LEU A 96 12.23 3.62 4.14
N ILE A 97 11.07 3.99 4.67
CA ILE A 97 10.13 3.05 5.32
C ILE A 97 9.65 2.00 4.29
N PHE A 98 9.31 2.44 3.08
CA PHE A 98 8.91 1.57 1.98
C PHE A 98 10.03 0.60 1.58
N GLY A 99 11.26 1.10 1.45
CA GLY A 99 12.43 0.32 1.08
C GLY A 99 12.76 -0.74 2.13
N ILE A 100 12.77 -0.38 3.41
CA ILE A 100 13.01 -1.32 4.52
C ILE A 100 11.93 -2.42 4.51
N GLY A 101 10.65 -2.05 4.41
CA GLY A 101 9.54 -3.01 4.36
C GLY A 101 9.67 -3.96 3.17
N SER A 102 9.98 -3.43 2.00
CA SER A 102 10.12 -4.22 0.78
C SER A 102 11.35 -5.15 0.77
N ILE A 103 12.49 -4.70 1.32
CA ILE A 103 13.66 -5.56 1.51
C ILE A 103 13.28 -6.72 2.46
N GLN A 104 12.55 -6.45 3.54
CA GLN A 104 12.09 -7.50 4.44
C GLN A 104 11.10 -8.47 3.79
N LEU A 105 10.23 -8.00 2.89
CA LEU A 105 9.30 -8.82 2.10
C LEU A 105 10.00 -9.72 1.07
N THR A 106 11.16 -9.31 0.56
CA THR A 106 11.90 -10.02 -0.49
C THR A 106 13.03 -10.90 0.03
N ARG A 107 13.20 -10.99 1.37
CA ARG A 107 14.17 -11.91 1.98
C ARG A 107 13.89 -13.36 1.59
N ARG A 108 14.97 -14.12 1.38
CA ARG A 108 14.91 -15.50 0.87
C ARG A 108 14.65 -16.58 1.92
N ASP A 109 14.38 -16.16 3.14
CA ASP A 109 14.13 -17.02 4.29
C ASP A 109 12.69 -17.57 4.32
N ASP A 110 11.82 -17.15 3.41
CA ASP A 110 10.47 -17.72 3.23
C ASP A 110 10.31 -18.33 1.81
N PRO A 111 10.74 -19.60 1.62
CA PRO A 111 10.70 -20.27 0.31
C PRO A 111 9.28 -20.38 -0.26
N ILE A 112 8.26 -20.50 0.61
CA ILE A 112 6.85 -20.58 0.22
C ILE A 112 6.43 -19.27 -0.46
N LEU A 113 6.73 -18.13 0.18
CA LEU A 113 6.42 -16.83 -0.37
C LEU A 113 7.20 -16.56 -1.67
N MET A 114 8.46 -16.96 -1.75
CA MET A 114 9.27 -16.82 -2.96
C MET A 114 8.74 -17.66 -4.12
N GLN A 115 8.27 -18.88 -3.88
CA GLN A 115 7.72 -19.75 -4.92
C GLN A 115 6.44 -19.16 -5.51
N GLU A 116 5.55 -18.63 -4.67
CA GLU A 116 4.30 -18.01 -5.14
C GLU A 116 4.52 -16.65 -5.82
N THR A 117 5.48 -15.84 -5.34
CA THR A 117 5.71 -14.49 -5.85
C THR A 117 6.67 -14.46 -7.04
N GLY A 118 7.62 -15.38 -7.13
CA GLY A 118 8.54 -15.54 -8.26
C GLY A 118 9.33 -14.26 -8.57
N LYS A 119 9.27 -13.79 -9.82
CA LYS A 119 10.02 -12.61 -10.30
C LYS A 119 9.55 -11.28 -9.69
N SER A 120 8.39 -11.23 -9.04
CA SER A 120 7.83 -9.98 -8.50
C SER A 120 8.68 -9.35 -7.40
N GLY A 121 9.45 -10.14 -6.65
CA GLY A 121 10.42 -9.61 -5.69
C GLY A 121 11.54 -8.79 -6.35
N LYS A 122 12.01 -9.22 -7.54
CA LYS A 122 13.01 -8.45 -8.31
C LYS A 122 12.42 -7.14 -8.82
N MET A 123 11.19 -7.16 -9.34
CA MET A 123 10.49 -5.95 -9.78
C MET A 123 10.31 -4.96 -8.63
N LEU A 124 9.92 -5.44 -7.44
CA LEU A 124 9.80 -4.61 -6.25
C LEU A 124 11.14 -3.91 -5.91
N LEU A 125 12.24 -4.66 -5.89
CA LEU A 125 13.58 -4.12 -5.61
C LEU A 125 14.07 -3.13 -6.67
N ILE A 126 13.83 -3.40 -7.95
CA ILE A 126 14.18 -2.48 -9.04
C ILE A 126 13.40 -1.17 -8.91
N GLY A 127 12.08 -1.26 -8.66
CA GLY A 127 11.24 -0.08 -8.46
C GLY A 127 11.72 0.77 -7.29
N ILE A 128 12.12 0.15 -6.19
CA ILE A 128 12.69 0.85 -5.02
C ILE A 128 14.01 1.51 -5.36
N ALA A 129 14.91 0.83 -6.08
CA ALA A 129 16.19 1.41 -6.45
C ALA A 129 16.01 2.68 -7.30
N ILE A 130 15.11 2.63 -8.29
CA ILE A 130 14.76 3.78 -9.13
C ILE A 130 14.15 4.90 -8.27
N TRP A 131 13.16 4.56 -7.45
CA TRP A 131 12.44 5.53 -6.63
C TRP A 131 13.34 6.19 -5.58
N PHE A 132 14.07 5.39 -4.80
CA PHE A 132 15.00 5.88 -3.78
C PHE A 132 16.13 6.70 -4.40
N GLY A 133 16.67 6.29 -5.55
CA GLY A 133 17.66 7.06 -6.29
C GLY A 133 17.14 8.46 -6.66
N ALA A 134 15.93 8.56 -7.19
CA ALA A 134 15.32 9.84 -7.55
C ALA A 134 15.01 10.73 -6.34
N VAL A 135 14.61 10.14 -5.21
CA VAL A 135 14.40 10.88 -3.97
C VAL A 135 15.74 11.38 -3.39
N CYS A 136 16.80 10.57 -3.43
CA CYS A 136 18.15 10.99 -3.03
C CYS A 136 18.64 12.18 -3.86
N VAL A 137 18.45 12.17 -5.17
CA VAL A 137 18.76 13.33 -6.03
C VAL A 137 17.98 14.58 -5.58
N SER A 138 16.70 14.41 -5.23
CA SER A 138 15.86 15.52 -4.73
C SER A 138 16.37 16.06 -3.38
N VAL A 139 16.80 15.18 -2.46
CA VAL A 139 17.40 15.55 -1.17
C VAL A 139 18.73 16.28 -1.35
N LEU A 140 19.60 15.82 -2.24
CA LEU A 140 20.86 16.52 -2.57
C LEU A 140 20.55 17.91 -3.14
N GLY A 141 19.52 18.03 -3.97
CA GLY A 141 19.04 19.31 -4.49
C GLY A 141 18.67 20.30 -3.37
N VAL A 142 18.02 19.83 -2.31
CA VAL A 142 17.69 20.66 -1.13
C VAL A 142 18.92 20.96 -0.28
N LEU A 143 19.80 19.98 -0.04
CA LEU A 143 20.97 20.13 0.82
C LEU A 143 22.01 21.11 0.28
N PHE A 144 22.21 21.12 -1.04
CA PHE A 144 23.15 22.02 -1.71
C PHE A 144 22.51 23.34 -2.16
N ASP A 145 21.27 23.61 -1.74
CA ASP A 145 20.46 24.76 -2.15
C ASP A 145 20.43 24.97 -3.68
N LEU A 146 20.57 23.87 -4.44
CA LEU A 146 20.51 23.86 -5.90
C LEU A 146 19.14 24.34 -6.40
N GLN A 147 18.14 24.45 -5.52
CA GLN A 147 16.85 25.10 -5.80
C GLN A 147 16.99 26.54 -6.32
N THR A 148 18.01 27.29 -5.93
CA THR A 148 18.28 28.64 -6.50
C THR A 148 18.81 28.59 -7.94
N PHE A 149 19.44 27.48 -8.36
CA PHE A 149 19.85 27.22 -9.74
C PHE A 149 18.73 26.61 -10.61
N ILE A 150 17.62 26.18 -9.99
CA ILE A 150 16.41 25.69 -10.65
C ILE A 150 15.47 26.89 -10.87
N THR A 151 15.88 27.83 -11.71
CA THR A 151 15.01 28.89 -12.23
C THR A 151 13.96 28.31 -13.18
N LEU A 152 12.99 29.11 -13.65
CA LEU A 152 11.94 28.68 -14.60
C LEU A 152 12.48 27.93 -15.84
N GLU A 153 13.73 28.18 -16.25
CA GLU A 153 14.44 27.45 -17.31
C GLU A 153 14.79 25.99 -16.95
N ASN A 154 14.90 25.67 -15.66
CA ASN A 154 15.34 24.37 -15.12
C ASN A 154 14.24 23.59 -14.37
N GLN A 155 12.99 24.06 -14.33
CA GLN A 155 11.85 23.31 -13.74
C GLN A 155 11.72 21.90 -14.34
N GLY A 156 12.17 21.68 -15.58
CA GLY A 156 12.24 20.38 -16.21
C GLY A 156 12.98 19.32 -15.39
N LEU A 157 14.07 19.65 -14.69
CA LEU A 157 14.81 18.70 -13.85
C LEU A 157 13.98 18.21 -12.65
N TRP A 158 13.18 19.10 -12.05
CA TRP A 158 12.27 18.72 -10.97
C TRP A 158 11.17 17.77 -11.46
N PHE A 159 10.57 18.05 -12.62
CA PHE A 159 9.59 17.17 -13.24
C PHE A 159 10.17 15.84 -13.68
N ILE A 160 11.40 15.83 -14.20
CA ILE A 160 12.12 14.58 -14.51
C ILE A 160 12.32 13.77 -13.24
N CYS A 161 12.78 14.39 -12.14
CA CYS A 161 12.92 13.69 -10.87
C CYS A 161 11.59 13.11 -10.38
N LEU A 162 10.51 13.88 -10.43
CA LEU A 162 9.18 13.42 -10.02
C LEU A 162 8.64 12.32 -10.93
N ALA A 163 8.84 12.42 -12.25
CA ALA A 163 8.49 11.37 -13.20
C ALA A 163 9.27 10.06 -12.96
N VAL A 164 10.58 10.16 -12.66
CA VAL A 164 11.40 8.98 -12.30
C VAL A 164 10.95 8.39 -10.97
N GLN A 165 10.59 9.21 -9.97
CA GLN A 165 10.00 8.73 -8.71
C GLN A 165 8.69 7.96 -8.97
N MET A 166 7.79 8.52 -9.79
CA MET A 166 6.54 7.86 -10.17
C MET A 166 6.80 6.54 -10.90
N LEU A 167 7.73 6.51 -11.85
CA LEU A 167 8.11 5.29 -12.56
C LEU A 167 8.60 4.20 -11.59
N GLY A 168 9.48 4.56 -10.65
CA GLY A 168 9.95 3.66 -9.60
C GLY A 168 8.80 3.14 -8.73
N ALA A 169 7.89 4.03 -8.30
CA ALA A 169 6.70 3.68 -7.53
C ALA A 169 5.75 2.74 -8.29
N VAL A 170 5.55 2.95 -9.59
CA VAL A 170 4.74 2.07 -10.47
C VAL A 170 5.36 0.67 -10.55
N VAL A 171 6.65 0.59 -10.87
CA VAL A 171 7.37 -0.70 -10.96
C VAL A 171 7.33 -1.44 -9.63
N ALA A 172 7.53 -0.72 -8.53
CA ALA A 172 7.44 -1.27 -7.17
C ALA A 172 6.01 -1.76 -6.87
N SER A 173 4.99 -1.00 -7.26
CA SER A 173 3.58 -1.35 -7.07
C SER A 173 3.16 -2.60 -7.85
N ILE A 174 3.68 -2.81 -9.07
CA ILE A 174 3.47 -4.04 -9.83
C ILE A 174 4.02 -5.26 -9.06
N GLY A 175 5.22 -5.12 -8.51
CA GLY A 175 5.81 -6.15 -7.64
C GLY A 175 4.93 -6.42 -6.42
N LEU A 176 4.54 -5.35 -5.72
CA LEU A 176 3.72 -5.40 -4.51
C LEU A 176 2.33 -6.00 -4.74
N ASN A 177 1.71 -5.77 -5.89
CA ASN A 177 0.38 -6.29 -6.21
C ASN A 177 0.33 -7.82 -6.09
N LYS A 178 1.39 -8.50 -6.53
CA LYS A 178 1.46 -9.95 -6.42
C LYS A 178 1.62 -10.41 -4.97
N TYR A 179 2.43 -9.73 -4.16
CA TYR A 179 2.53 -10.01 -2.72
C TYR A 179 1.19 -9.80 -2.01
N ALA A 180 0.52 -8.68 -2.28
CA ALA A 180 -0.78 -8.36 -1.73
C ALA A 180 -1.85 -9.38 -2.16
N ALA A 181 -1.83 -9.85 -3.41
CA ALA A 181 -2.73 -10.90 -3.89
C ALA A 181 -2.47 -12.24 -3.20
N VAL A 182 -1.20 -12.67 -3.14
CA VAL A 182 -0.78 -13.92 -2.50
C VAL A 182 -1.16 -13.95 -1.01
N LEU A 183 -0.82 -12.91 -0.26
CA LEU A 183 -1.13 -12.80 1.15
C LEU A 183 -2.63 -12.54 1.38
N GLY A 184 -3.25 -11.76 0.51
CA GLY A 184 -4.68 -11.42 0.58
C GLY A 184 -5.61 -12.61 0.38
N ARG A 185 -5.23 -13.62 -0.43
CA ARG A 185 -5.99 -14.89 -0.55
C ARG A 185 -6.19 -15.60 0.79
N ARG A 186 -5.28 -15.40 1.75
CA ARG A 186 -5.34 -15.97 3.09
C ARG A 186 -6.25 -15.19 4.04
N CYS A 187 -6.83 -14.07 3.58
CA CYS A 187 -7.68 -13.19 4.37
C CYS A 187 -9.14 -13.20 3.89
N ARG A 188 -10.06 -13.76 4.69
CA ARG A 188 -11.51 -13.77 4.39
C ARG A 188 -12.05 -12.37 4.06
N ARG A 189 -11.75 -11.38 4.89
CA ARG A 189 -12.22 -9.99 4.68
C ARG A 189 -11.69 -9.40 3.38
N PHE A 190 -10.44 -9.67 3.03
CA PHE A 190 -9.85 -9.23 1.78
C PHE A 190 -10.48 -9.92 0.55
N ARG A 191 -10.85 -11.21 0.66
CA ARG A 191 -11.55 -11.93 -0.42
C ARG A 191 -12.97 -11.42 -0.65
N HIS A 192 -13.69 -11.05 0.40
CA HIS A 192 -15.07 -10.56 0.31
C HIS A 192 -15.19 -9.04 0.20
N ALA A 193 -14.07 -8.30 0.23
CA ALA A 193 -14.09 -6.84 0.16
C ALA A 193 -14.68 -6.29 -1.15
N GLY A 194 -14.69 -7.09 -2.24
CA GLY A 194 -15.27 -6.69 -3.52
C GLY A 194 -14.73 -5.33 -3.99
N ILE A 195 -15.60 -4.32 -4.00
CA ILE A 195 -15.32 -2.93 -4.38
C ILE A 195 -14.36 -2.22 -3.39
N ALA A 196 -14.34 -2.61 -2.11
CA ALA A 196 -13.43 -2.03 -1.11
C ALA A 196 -11.96 -2.47 -1.30
N ARG A 197 -11.69 -3.39 -2.23
CA ARG A 197 -10.33 -3.76 -2.59
C ARG A 197 -9.76 -2.70 -3.54
N GLN A 198 -8.98 -1.76 -3.00
CA GLN A 198 -8.20 -0.86 -3.83
C GLN A 198 -7.27 -1.66 -4.76
N SER A 199 -7.42 -1.46 -6.07
CA SER A 199 -6.48 -1.98 -7.05
C SER A 199 -5.27 -1.04 -7.14
N LEU A 200 -4.07 -1.61 -7.13
CA LEU A 200 -2.85 -0.84 -7.37
C LEU A 200 -2.85 -0.23 -8.78
N GLU A 201 -3.54 -0.85 -9.74
CA GLU A 201 -3.70 -0.36 -11.11
C GLU A 201 -4.43 0.99 -11.16
N THR A 202 -5.53 1.16 -10.42
CA THR A 202 -6.24 2.45 -10.38
C THR A 202 -5.40 3.54 -9.74
N MET A 203 -4.56 3.20 -8.74
CA MET A 203 -3.60 4.14 -8.17
C MET A 203 -2.54 4.54 -9.18
N VAL A 204 -2.03 3.60 -10.00
CA VAL A 204 -1.07 3.91 -11.06
C VAL A 204 -1.68 4.86 -12.10
N VAL A 205 -2.92 4.61 -12.53
CA VAL A 205 -3.63 5.48 -13.49
C VAL A 205 -3.87 6.88 -12.91
N ALA A 206 -4.36 6.98 -11.68
CA ALA A 206 -4.54 8.26 -11.00
C ALA A 206 -3.20 9.00 -10.84
N GLY A 207 -2.12 8.26 -10.56
CA GLY A 207 -0.76 8.77 -10.51
C GLY A 207 -0.31 9.37 -11.84
N ALA A 208 -0.52 8.66 -12.95
CA ALA A 208 -0.20 9.14 -14.28
C ALA A 208 -0.98 10.42 -14.64
N ILE A 209 -2.29 10.45 -14.37
CA ILE A 209 -3.13 11.64 -14.59
C ILE A 209 -2.62 12.82 -13.76
N SER A 210 -2.33 12.60 -12.48
CA SER A 210 -1.80 13.63 -11.59
C SER A 210 -0.48 14.20 -12.08
N LEU A 211 0.43 13.34 -12.57
CA LEU A 211 1.72 13.72 -13.14
C LEU A 211 1.56 14.57 -14.40
N VAL A 212 0.76 14.11 -15.36
CA VAL A 212 0.51 14.81 -16.62
C VAL A 212 -0.11 16.18 -16.38
N GLY A 213 -1.11 16.26 -15.50
CA GLY A 213 -1.71 17.55 -15.13
C GLY A 213 -0.71 18.49 -14.45
N SER A 214 0.20 17.97 -13.62
CA SER A 214 1.17 18.80 -12.89
C SER A 214 2.24 19.35 -13.83
N PHE A 215 2.66 18.53 -14.79
CA PHE A 215 3.56 18.92 -15.85
C PHE A 215 2.92 19.94 -16.79
N GLY A 216 1.68 19.69 -17.23
CA GLY A 216 0.91 20.63 -18.05
C GLY A 216 0.75 21.98 -17.36
N ALA A 217 0.37 21.98 -16.08
CA ALA A 217 0.22 23.18 -15.26
C ALA A 217 1.46 24.07 -15.17
N ALA A 218 2.65 23.48 -15.33
CA ALA A 218 3.91 24.21 -15.26
C ALA A 218 4.37 24.74 -16.63
N ILE A 219 4.10 24.01 -17.71
CA ILE A 219 4.56 24.39 -19.07
C ILE A 219 3.57 25.31 -19.79
N LEU A 220 2.27 25.07 -19.63
CA LEU A 220 1.22 25.79 -20.37
C LEU A 220 1.25 27.32 -20.20
N PRO A 221 1.61 27.90 -19.04
CA PRO A 221 1.78 29.36 -18.92
C PRO A 221 2.87 29.91 -19.87
N GLY A 222 3.97 29.18 -20.05
CA GLY A 222 5.06 29.56 -20.97
C GLY A 222 4.69 29.45 -22.45
N LEU A 223 3.61 28.73 -22.77
CA LEU A 223 3.05 28.59 -24.12
C LEU A 223 1.88 29.55 -24.39
N ASN A 224 1.66 30.56 -23.55
CA ASN A 224 0.54 31.51 -23.64
C ASN A 224 -0.85 30.86 -23.53
N HIS A 225 -0.98 29.77 -22.77
CA HIS A 225 -2.25 29.06 -22.51
C HIS A 225 -2.59 29.00 -21.00
N PRO A 226 -2.76 30.15 -20.32
CA PRO A 226 -2.96 30.20 -18.87
C PRO A 226 -4.27 29.52 -18.40
N GLU A 227 -5.33 29.54 -19.21
CA GLU A 227 -6.60 28.87 -18.93
C GLU A 227 -6.48 27.34 -18.90
N TRP A 228 -5.62 26.78 -19.76
CA TRP A 228 -5.31 25.35 -19.78
C TRP A 228 -4.42 24.96 -18.59
N ALA A 229 -3.53 25.86 -18.17
CA ALA A 229 -2.71 25.64 -16.98
C ALA A 229 -3.58 25.50 -15.72
N LEU A 230 -4.59 26.37 -15.55
CA LEU A 230 -5.55 26.27 -14.45
C LEU A 230 -6.31 24.93 -14.49
N THR A 231 -6.80 24.54 -15.67
CA THR A 231 -7.49 23.26 -15.86
C THR A 231 -6.62 22.08 -15.46
N ALA A 232 -5.34 22.08 -15.90
CA ALA A 232 -4.38 21.05 -15.56
C ALA A 232 -4.09 20.97 -14.05
N ARG A 233 -4.01 22.12 -13.35
CA ARG A 233 -3.88 22.17 -11.89
C ARG A 233 -5.08 21.55 -11.17
N VAL A 234 -6.30 21.87 -11.61
CA VAL A 234 -7.53 21.29 -11.03
C VAL A 234 -7.55 19.78 -11.22
N ILE A 235 -7.19 19.28 -12.41
CA ILE A 235 -7.10 17.83 -12.68
C ILE A 235 -6.10 17.17 -11.73
N SER A 236 -4.90 17.74 -11.57
CA SER A 236 -3.90 17.22 -10.64
C SER A 236 -4.32 17.28 -9.18
N PHE A 237 -5.01 18.34 -8.78
CA PHE A 237 -5.57 18.48 -7.44
C PHE A 237 -6.57 17.34 -7.14
N VAL A 238 -7.52 17.12 -8.04
CA VAL A 238 -8.54 16.08 -7.90
C VAL A 238 -7.89 14.69 -7.93
N ALA A 239 -6.99 14.44 -8.87
CA ALA A 239 -6.26 13.17 -8.97
C ALA A 239 -5.39 12.90 -7.73
N GLY A 240 -4.72 13.91 -7.19
CA GLY A 240 -3.95 13.86 -5.95
C GLY A 240 -4.81 13.50 -4.73
N GLY A 241 -5.99 14.11 -4.60
CA GLY A 241 -6.96 13.77 -3.56
C GLY A 241 -7.45 12.32 -3.65
N LEU A 242 -7.76 11.85 -4.86
CA LEU A 242 -8.14 10.45 -5.10
C LEU A 242 -7.00 9.48 -4.81
N LEU A 243 -5.75 9.85 -5.10
CA LEU A 243 -4.56 9.07 -4.76
C LEU A 243 -4.39 8.90 -3.25
N LEU A 244 -4.57 9.98 -2.48
CA LEU A 244 -4.53 9.89 -1.01
C LEU A 244 -5.59 8.97 -0.45
N MET A 245 -6.82 9.09 -0.96
CA MET A 245 -7.92 8.20 -0.59
C MET A 245 -7.60 6.73 -0.94
N GLY A 246 -7.11 6.48 -2.16
CA GLY A 246 -6.67 5.16 -2.60
C GLY A 246 -5.53 4.59 -1.74
N GLY A 247 -4.55 5.43 -1.37
CA GLY A 247 -3.47 5.06 -0.45
C GLY A 247 -3.99 4.66 0.93
N GLY A 248 -5.00 5.37 1.45
CA GLY A 248 -5.70 5.01 2.69
C GLY A 248 -6.37 3.64 2.61
N TYR A 249 -7.09 3.36 1.51
CA TYR A 249 -7.68 2.04 1.29
C TYR A 249 -6.64 0.93 1.14
N LEU A 250 -5.53 1.20 0.45
CA LEU A 250 -4.42 0.26 0.33
C LEU A 250 -3.81 -0.07 1.71
N LEU A 251 -3.62 0.93 2.56
CA LEU A 251 -3.15 0.72 3.93
C LEU A 251 -4.16 -0.12 4.74
N MET A 252 -5.46 0.15 4.60
CA MET A 252 -6.51 -0.64 5.27
C MET A 252 -6.48 -2.11 4.83
N ASN A 253 -6.26 -2.38 3.54
CA ASN A 253 -6.06 -3.73 3.02
C ASN A 253 -4.87 -4.42 3.69
N PHE A 254 -3.74 -3.72 3.86
CA PHE A 254 -2.57 -4.27 4.55
C PHE A 254 -2.80 -4.46 6.05
N VAL A 255 -3.58 -3.60 6.70
CA VAL A 255 -4.02 -3.79 8.09
C VAL A 255 -4.86 -5.07 8.24
N TRP A 256 -5.75 -5.38 7.29
CA TRP A 256 -6.50 -6.63 7.31
C TRP A 256 -5.59 -7.85 7.18
N ILE A 257 -4.63 -7.81 6.26
CA ILE A 257 -3.64 -8.89 6.09
C ILE A 257 -2.77 -9.02 7.36
N TYR A 258 -2.33 -7.90 7.92
CA TYR A 258 -1.53 -7.87 9.15
C TYR A 258 -2.24 -8.57 10.30
N ARG A 259 -3.52 -8.27 10.52
CA ARG A 259 -4.31 -8.85 11.61
C ARG A 259 -4.40 -10.38 11.49
N ILE A 260 -4.53 -10.91 10.29
CA ILE A 260 -4.64 -12.36 10.08
C ILE A 260 -3.30 -13.07 10.19
N LEU A 261 -2.22 -12.45 9.73
CA LEU A 261 -0.88 -13.01 9.87
C LEU A 261 -0.38 -12.99 11.32
N THR A 262 -0.81 -12.02 12.13
CA THR A 262 -0.41 -11.91 13.54
C THR A 262 -1.34 -12.64 14.51
N LYS A 263 -2.64 -12.72 14.19
CA LYS A 263 -3.68 -13.42 14.96
C LYS A 263 -4.42 -14.38 14.03
N PRO A 264 -3.82 -15.54 13.71
CA PRO A 264 -4.42 -16.48 12.78
C PRO A 264 -5.73 -17.05 13.32
N PRO A 265 -6.71 -17.35 12.45
CA PRO A 265 -7.90 -18.09 12.85
C PRO A 265 -7.52 -19.52 13.28
N LEU A 266 -8.27 -20.05 14.26
CA LEU A 266 -8.13 -21.41 14.78
C LEU A 266 -8.14 -22.45 13.66
N HIS A 267 -7.24 -23.42 13.68
CA HIS A 267 -7.23 -24.54 12.74
C HIS A 267 -8.15 -25.67 13.22
N ILE A 268 -8.66 -26.47 12.28
CA ILE A 268 -9.44 -27.68 12.62
C ILE A 268 -8.66 -28.58 13.56
N GLU A 269 -7.36 -28.72 13.34
CA GLU A 269 -6.48 -29.54 14.17
C GLU A 269 -6.40 -29.03 15.62
N ASP A 270 -6.43 -27.70 15.83
CA ASP A 270 -6.49 -27.09 17.17
C ASP A 270 -7.86 -27.33 17.81
N VAL A 271 -8.94 -27.22 17.02
CA VAL A 271 -10.30 -27.52 17.47
C VAL A 271 -10.42 -29.00 17.86
N VAL A 272 -9.88 -29.91 17.05
CA VAL A 272 -9.89 -31.36 17.29
C VAL A 272 -8.99 -31.73 18.47
N ARG A 273 -7.84 -31.08 18.67
CA ARG A 273 -7.00 -31.27 19.87
C ARG A 273 -7.68 -30.80 21.15
N VAL A 274 -8.37 -29.66 21.11
CA VAL A 274 -9.16 -29.15 22.25
C VAL A 274 -10.39 -30.06 22.53
N ILE A 275 -10.82 -30.84 21.54
CA ILE A 275 -11.90 -31.84 21.63
C ILE A 275 -11.33 -33.27 21.73
N GLY A 276 -10.01 -33.45 21.93
CA GLY A 276 -9.34 -34.75 21.95
C GLY A 276 -10.07 -35.77 22.85
N PRO A 277 -9.98 -37.08 22.53
CA PRO A 277 -10.85 -38.10 23.09
C PRO A 277 -10.86 -38.01 24.60
N MET A 278 -12.03 -37.73 25.20
CA MET A 278 -12.21 -38.01 26.61
C MET A 278 -11.87 -39.49 26.79
N SER A 279 -10.83 -39.74 27.56
CA SER A 279 -10.52 -41.07 28.08
C SER A 279 -11.84 -41.72 28.52
N PRO A 280 -12.22 -42.89 27.98
CA PRO A 280 -13.37 -43.63 28.47
C PRO A 280 -13.01 -44.15 29.87
N GLY A 281 -13.22 -43.33 30.90
CA GLY A 281 -12.77 -43.68 32.25
C GLY A 281 -13.24 -42.82 33.40
N GLU A 282 -13.83 -41.64 33.19
CA GLU A 282 -14.41 -40.83 34.27
C GLU A 282 -15.95 -40.87 34.23
N SER A 283 -16.50 -42.07 34.40
CA SER A 283 -17.82 -42.21 35.03
C SER A 283 -17.64 -41.90 36.51
N SER A 284 -18.09 -40.72 36.93
CA SER A 284 -18.22 -40.36 38.34
C SER A 284 -19.18 -41.33 39.03
N ASN A 285 -18.65 -42.05 40.02
CA ASN A 285 -19.43 -42.50 41.18
C ASN A 285 -19.81 -41.28 42.03
#